data_AF-A0A8C2DHS9-F1
#
_entry.id   AF-A0A8C2DHS9-F1
#
_cell.length_a   1.000
_cell.length_b   1.000
_cell.length_c   1.000
_cell.angle_alpha   90.00
_cell.angle_beta   90.00
_cell.angle_gamma   90.00
#
_symmetry.space_group_name_H-M   'P 1'
#
loop_
_entity.id
_entity.type
_entity.pdbx_description
1 polymer ?
#
loop_
_entity_poly.entity_id
_entity_poly.type
_entity_poly.pdbx_seq_one_letter_code
_entity_poly.pdbx_strand_id
1 'polypeptide(L)'
;LDVLSTSLYFSMVLQKCHNLDLSCRGSGFTFRSYDMHWVRQKPGKALVWMGHVWISGQRQDYVKKRRLEITRDDSKSMMYLKLSGLTEEDSGMYFCARQAQ
;
A
#
# COMPACT_ATOMS: atom_id res chain seq x y z
N LEU A 1 5.67 -10.64 -10.22
CA LEU A 1 4.97 -9.78 -9.23
C LEU A 1 4.12 -10.69 -8.37
N ASP A 2 4.67 -11.14 -7.25
CA ASP A 2 3.86 -11.88 -6.27
C ASP A 2 3.06 -10.85 -5.48
N VAL A 3 1.85 -10.57 -5.96
CA VAL A 3 0.90 -9.72 -5.24
C VAL A 3 0.49 -10.50 -3.99
N LEU A 4 0.92 -10.03 -2.83
CA LEU A 4 0.48 -10.57 -1.54
C LEU A 4 -0.93 -10.04 -1.31
N SER A 5 -1.87 -10.63 -2.02
CA SER A 5 -3.27 -10.24 -2.00
C SER A 5 -3.85 -10.63 -0.65
N THR A 6 -4.10 -9.66 0.22
CA THR A 6 -5.31 -9.71 1.01
C THR A 6 -6.47 -9.38 0.08
N SER A 7 -7.17 -10.41 -0.41
CA SER A 7 -8.50 -10.22 -1.01
C SER A 7 -9.46 -9.81 0.09
N LEU A 8 -9.50 -8.52 0.38
CA LEU A 8 -10.63 -7.91 1.05
C LEU A 8 -11.55 -7.40 -0.06
N TYR A 9 -12.58 -8.17 -0.40
CA TYR A 9 -13.78 -7.62 -1.05
C TYR A 9 -14.45 -6.69 -0.04
N PHE A 10 -13.85 -5.51 0.18
CA PHE A 10 -14.53 -4.41 0.82
C PHE A 10 -14.87 -3.42 -0.28
N SER A 11 -16.12 -3.45 -0.73
CA SER A 11 -16.75 -2.31 -1.36
C SER A 11 -16.83 -1.19 -0.32
N MET A 12 -15.70 -0.52 -0.06
CA MET A 12 -15.71 0.69 0.75
C MET A 12 -16.38 1.76 -0.09
N VAL A 13 -17.70 1.92 0.09
CA VAL A 13 -18.39 3.13 -0.34
C VAL A 13 -17.82 4.23 0.55
N LEU A 14 -16.86 4.99 0.01
CA LEU A 14 -16.28 6.19 0.62
C LEU A 14 -17.38 7.25 0.76
N GLN A 15 -18.28 7.08 1.74
CA GLN A 15 -19.32 8.09 1.97
C GLN A 15 -19.04 8.96 3.19
N LYS A 16 -18.22 8.53 4.17
CA LYS A 16 -17.91 9.33 5.39
C LYS A 16 -16.54 9.13 6.05
N CYS A 17 -15.53 8.54 5.38
CA CYS A 17 -14.19 8.44 5.96
C CYS A 17 -13.25 9.47 5.32
N HIS A 18 -12.75 10.41 6.12
CA HIS A 18 -11.82 11.45 5.64
C HIS A 18 -10.37 10.92 5.62
N ASN A 19 -10.08 9.82 6.32
CA ASN A 19 -8.77 9.18 6.38
C ASN A 19 -8.90 7.67 6.14
N LEU A 20 -7.87 7.06 5.56
CA LEU A 20 -7.75 5.62 5.32
C LEU A 20 -6.46 5.13 5.99
N ASP A 21 -6.56 4.03 6.73
CA ASP A 21 -5.42 3.30 7.31
C ASP A 21 -5.50 1.86 6.82
N LEU A 22 -4.48 1.42 6.08
CA LEU A 22 -4.36 0.09 5.53
C LEU A 22 -3.13 -0.61 6.11
N SER A 23 -3.27 -1.90 6.37
CA SER A 23 -2.18 -2.75 6.85
C SER A 23 -2.04 -3.99 5.97
N CYS A 24 -0.80 -4.41 5.75
CA CYS A 24 -0.45 -5.59 4.96
C CYS A 24 0.57 -6.43 5.72
N ARG A 25 0.34 -7.73 5.82
CA ARG A 25 1.24 -8.70 6.46
C ARG A 25 1.96 -9.55 5.43
N GLY A 26 3.29 -9.55 5.46
CA GLY A 26 4.09 -10.53 4.70
C GLY A 26 3.95 -11.92 5.33
N SER A 27 3.67 -12.93 4.51
CA SER A 27 3.62 -14.34 4.92
C SER A 27 4.16 -15.23 3.81
N GLY A 28 4.79 -16.36 4.18
CA GLY A 28 5.41 -17.29 3.23
C GLY A 28 6.78 -16.86 2.69
N PHE A 29 7.42 -15.84 3.29
CA PHE A 29 8.76 -15.38 2.93
C PHE A 29 9.41 -14.56 4.06
N THR A 30 10.73 -14.37 3.96
CA THR A 30 11.48 -13.49 4.85
C THR A 30 11.20 -12.03 4.52
N PHE A 31 10.26 -11.40 5.23
CA PHE A 31 9.80 -10.02 4.95
C PHE A 31 10.96 -9.01 4.84
N ARG A 32 11.96 -9.13 5.72
CA ARG A 32 13.17 -8.28 5.77
C ARG A 32 14.10 -8.41 4.57
N SER A 33 13.90 -9.39 3.69
CA SER A 33 14.74 -9.62 2.52
C SER A 33 14.21 -8.98 1.24
N TYR A 34 13.09 -8.24 1.32
CA TYR A 34 12.46 -7.66 0.13
C TYR A 34 12.07 -6.21 0.34
N ASP A 35 12.22 -5.44 -0.73
CA ASP A 35 11.61 -4.12 -0.86
C ASP A 35 10.09 -4.29 -1.01
N MET A 36 9.35 -3.40 -0.37
CA MET A 36 7.90 -3.50 -0.27
C MET A 36 7.24 -2.25 -0.84
N HIS A 37 6.13 -2.45 -1.54
CA HIS A 37 5.49 -1.42 -2.32
C HIS A 37 4.00 -1.32 -2.01
N TRP A 38 3.45 -0.11 -2.15
CA TRP A 38 2.01 0.12 -2.25
C TRP A 38 1.63 0.49 -3.68
N VAL A 39 0.61 -0.20 -4.19
CA VAL A 39 0.09 -0.05 -5.54
C VAL A 39 -1.41 0.19 -5.46
N ARG A 40 -1.94 1.02 -6.34
CA ARG A 40 -3.36 1.31 -6.42
C ARG A 40 -3.89 1.07 -7.83
N GLN A 41 -5.09 0.50 -7.93
CA GLN A 41 -5.82 0.35 -9.18
C GLN A 41 -7.19 1.00 -9.10
N LYS A 42 -7.52 1.85 -10.07
CA LYS A 42 -8.90 2.31 -10.26
C LYS A 42 -9.64 1.34 -11.20
N PRO A 43 -10.97 1.19 -11.10
CA PRO A 43 -11.74 0.38 -12.04
C PRO A 43 -11.45 0.77 -13.50
N GLY A 44 -11.08 -0.22 -14.32
CA GLY A 44 -10.75 -0.01 -15.73
C GLY A 44 -9.47 0.80 -16.02
N LYS A 45 -8.60 1.01 -15.02
CA LYS A 45 -7.32 1.73 -15.19
C LYS A 45 -6.12 0.85 -14.86
N ALA A 46 -4.96 1.29 -15.35
CA ALA A 46 -3.67 0.68 -15.02
C ALA A 46 -3.32 0.83 -13.53
N LEU A 47 -2.38 0.00 -13.08
CA LEU A 47 -1.79 0.10 -11.74
C LEU A 47 -0.95 1.37 -11.60
N VAL A 48 -1.07 2.03 -10.46
CA VAL A 48 -0.29 3.20 -10.08
C VAL A 48 0.50 2.89 -8.82
N TRP A 49 1.83 2.96 -8.90
CA TRP A 49 2.70 2.84 -7.74
C TRP A 49 2.57 4.09 -6.88
N MET A 50 2.27 3.91 -5.61
CA MET A 50 2.12 5.04 -4.70
C MET A 50 3.43 5.39 -4.00
N GLY A 51 4.18 4.36 -3.63
CA GLY A 51 5.49 4.47 -3.02
C GLY A 51 6.02 3.10 -2.63
N HIS A 52 7.27 3.07 -2.22
CA HIS A 52 7.92 1.86 -1.73
C HIS A 52 8.86 2.16 -0.56
N VAL A 53 9.17 1.11 0.19
CA VAL A 53 10.11 1.11 1.30
C VAL A 53 11.16 0.05 1.05
N TRP A 54 12.42 0.49 0.96
CA TRP A 54 13.57 -0.40 0.82
C TRP A 54 13.77 -1.24 2.07
N ILE A 55 14.54 -2.33 1.94
CA ILE A 55 15.02 -3.13 3.07
C ILE A 55 15.75 -2.27 4.12
N SER A 56 16.44 -1.20 3.69
CA SER A 56 17.11 -0.24 4.58
C SER A 56 16.14 0.61 5.42
N GLY A 57 14.83 0.52 5.18
CA GLY A 57 13.80 1.35 5.78
C GLY A 57 13.65 2.73 5.13
N GLN A 58 14.50 3.06 4.15
CA GLN A 58 14.31 4.28 3.35
C GLN A 58 13.00 4.19 2.57
N ARG A 59 12.35 5.34 2.34
CA ARG A 59 11.05 5.44 1.69
C ARG A 59 11.13 6.35 0.47
N GLN A 60 10.50 5.93 -0.62
CA GLN A 60 10.28 6.75 -1.80
C GLN A 60 8.80 6.82 -2.14
N ASP A 61 8.27 8.03 -2.22
CA ASP A 61 6.91 8.27 -2.68
C ASP A 61 6.94 8.62 -4.17
N TYR A 62 6.12 7.92 -4.95
CA TYR A 62 5.92 8.23 -6.36
C TYR A 62 4.75 9.19 -6.57
N VAL A 63 3.77 9.11 -5.67
CA VAL A 63 2.64 10.02 -5.65
C VAL A 63 2.96 11.13 -4.64
N LYS A 64 3.18 12.36 -5.14
CA LYS A 64 3.41 13.56 -4.32
C LYS A 64 2.12 14.01 -3.63
N LYS A 65 1.62 13.21 -2.70
CA LYS A 65 0.52 13.59 -1.81
C LYS A 65 1.13 13.92 -0.45
N ARG A 66 1.01 15.19 -0.02
CA ARG A 66 1.33 15.60 1.38
C ARG A 66 0.55 14.80 2.43
N ARG A 67 -0.49 14.08 1.99
CA ARG A 67 -1.43 13.29 2.77
C ARG A 67 -1.06 11.80 2.86
N LEU A 68 0.02 11.35 2.20
CA LEU A 68 0.44 9.95 2.14
C LEU A 68 1.59 9.66 3.09
N GLU A 69 1.40 8.66 3.94
CA GLU A 69 2.41 8.13 4.85
C GLU A 69 2.48 6.61 4.67
N ILE A 70 3.70 6.10 4.44
CA ILE A 70 3.95 4.66 4.33
C ILE A 70 4.96 4.30 5.40
N THR A 71 4.66 3.24 6.17
CA THR A 71 5.54 2.74 7.22
C THR A 71 5.71 1.23 7.13
N ARG A 72 6.81 0.74 7.72
CA ARG A 72 7.22 -0.67 7.71
C ARG A 72 7.60 -1.09 9.13
N ASP A 73 7.09 -2.23 9.58
CA ASP A 73 7.42 -2.85 10.86
C ASP A 73 7.94 -4.27 10.62
N ASP A 74 9.27 -4.37 10.58
CA ASP A 74 10.00 -5.61 10.35
C ASP A 74 9.93 -6.60 11.52
N SER A 75 9.53 -6.17 12.72
CA SER A 75 9.31 -7.09 13.86
C SER A 75 8.00 -7.85 13.71
N LYS A 76 7.01 -7.23 13.04
CA LYS A 76 5.69 -7.81 12.80
C LYS A 76 5.48 -8.34 11.39
N SER A 77 6.47 -8.13 10.50
CA SER A 77 6.33 -8.37 9.06
C SER A 77 5.14 -7.61 8.47
N MET A 78 4.97 -6.35 8.89
CA MET A 78 3.84 -5.51 8.52
C MET A 78 4.28 -4.29 7.71
N MET A 79 3.44 -3.86 6.79
CA MET A 79 3.54 -2.60 6.07
C MET A 79 2.22 -1.84 6.22
N TYR A 80 2.29 -0.53 6.39
CA TYR A 80 1.12 0.31 6.58
C TYR A 80 1.09 1.43 5.56
N LEU A 81 -0.13 1.88 5.25
CA LEU A 81 -0.40 3.02 4.40
C LEU A 81 -1.48 3.87 5.05
N LYS A 82 -1.16 5.13 5.32
CA LYS A 82 -2.13 6.15 5.74
C LYS A 82 -2.33 7.15 4.64
N LEU A 83 -3.60 7.45 4.36
CA LEU A 83 -4.02 8.55 3.51
C LEU A 83 -4.96 9.45 4.30
N SER A 84 -4.60 10.71 4.49
CA SER A 84 -5.52 11.70 5.05
C SER A 84 -6.28 12.44 3.96
N GLY A 85 -7.38 13.11 4.29
CA GLY A 85 -8.14 13.98 3.37
C GLY A 85 -8.59 13.33 2.05
N LEU A 86 -9.10 12.10 2.09
CA LEU A 86 -9.50 11.33 0.91
C LEU A 86 -10.44 12.11 -0.01
N THR A 87 -10.17 12.06 -1.31
CA THR A 87 -11.04 12.61 -2.36
C THR A 87 -11.59 11.47 -3.23
N GLU A 88 -12.54 11.75 -4.12
CA GLU A 88 -13.02 10.75 -5.10
C GLU A 88 -11.87 10.21 -5.97
N GLU A 89 -10.85 11.05 -6.20
CA GLU A 89 -9.64 10.64 -6.90
C GLU A 89 -8.84 9.58 -6.15
N ASP A 90 -9.13 9.32 -4.86
CA ASP A 90 -8.55 8.30 -3.98
C ASP A 90 -9.33 6.96 -3.98
N SER A 91 -10.46 6.88 -4.68
CA SER A 91 -11.24 5.63 -4.82
C SER A 91 -10.56 4.55 -5.67
N GLY A 92 -10.38 3.35 -5.14
CA GLY A 92 -9.80 2.23 -5.89
C GLY A 92 -9.38 1.08 -4.98
N MET A 93 -8.83 0.04 -5.60
CA MET A 93 -8.22 -1.09 -4.89
C MET A 93 -6.78 -0.76 -4.55
N TYR A 94 -6.35 -1.13 -3.35
CA TYR A 94 -4.99 -0.94 -2.85
C TYR A 94 -4.34 -2.28 -2.60
N PHE A 95 -3.10 -2.42 -3.03
CA PHE A 95 -2.33 -3.67 -2.96
C PHE A 95 -0.97 -3.38 -2.34
N CYS A 96 -0.51 -4.29 -1.50
CA CYS A 96 0.90 -4.38 -1.16
C CYS A 96 1.59 -5.41 -2.07
N ALA A 97 2.80 -5.09 -2.50
CA ALA A 97 3.58 -5.96 -3.36
C ALA A 97 5.02 -6.04 -2.87
N ARG A 98 5.56 -7.26 -2.86
CA ARG A 98 6.99 -7.52 -2.72
C ARG A 98 7.67 -7.31 -4.08
N GLN A 99 8.87 -6.72 -4.08
CA GLN A 99 9.71 -6.72 -5.27
C GLN A 99 10.09 -8.15 -5.68
N ALA A 100 9.91 -8.49 -6.95
CA ALA A 100 10.46 -9.72 -7.50
C ALA A 100 11.98 -9.55 -7.70
N GLN A 101 12.75 -10.55 -7.29
CA GLN A 101 14.18 -10.65 -7.62
C GLN A 101 14.35 -11.25 -9.02
#